data_AF-H1S823-F1
#
_entry.id   AF-H1S823-F1
#
_cell.length_a   1.000
_cell.length_b   1.000
_cell.length_c   1.000
_cell.angle_alpha   90.00
_cell.angle_beta   90.00
_cell.angle_gamma   90.00
#
_symmetry.space_group_name_H-M   'P 1'
#
loop_
_entity.id
_entity.type
_entity.pdbx_description
1 polymer ?
#
loop_
_entity_poly.entity_id
_entity_poly.type
_entity_poly.pdbx_seq_one_letter_code
_entity_poly.pdbx_strand_id
1 'polypeptide(L)'
;MVVDNKTGAAGNLGVDAVAKAAPDGYTLTVALSSNLMINQFLYAKPPYNPGKDLALIAKVADAPLVLVVNSHLGVNNLADLHKYVQAHKGKMSYGSWGGRDHLSPQREPAQ
;
A
#
# COMPACT_ATOMS: atom_id res chain seq x y z
N MET A 1 13.85 16.92 -17.38
CA MET A 1 13.20 15.96 -16.45
C MET A 1 11.70 16.09 -16.66
N VAL A 2 11.02 15.00 -17.00
CA VAL A 2 9.56 14.96 -17.21
C VAL A 2 8.99 13.97 -16.21
N VAL A 3 7.89 14.32 -15.55
CA VAL A 3 7.19 13.44 -14.63
C VAL A 3 6.06 12.75 -15.37
N ASP A 4 6.04 11.42 -15.34
CA ASP A 4 4.97 10.57 -15.89
C ASP A 4 4.34 9.73 -14.77
N ASN A 5 3.07 10.00 -14.46
CA ASN A 5 2.34 9.34 -13.39
C ASN A 5 1.67 8.05 -13.88
N LYS A 6 2.36 6.90 -13.73
CA LYS A 6 1.80 5.57 -14.06
C LYS A 6 1.14 4.88 -12.86
N THR A 7 -0.17 5.10 -12.69
CA THR A 7 -0.97 4.53 -11.59
C THR A 7 -1.52 3.14 -11.88
N GLY A 8 -1.76 2.33 -10.83
CA GLY A 8 -2.45 1.03 -10.91
C GLY A 8 -1.65 -0.12 -10.28
N ALA A 9 -2.33 -1.24 -9.99
CA ALA A 9 -1.76 -2.43 -9.36
C ALA A 9 -0.89 -2.14 -8.11
N ALA A 10 -1.38 -1.24 -7.23
CA ALA A 10 -0.64 -0.75 -6.06
C ALA A 10 0.75 -0.16 -6.38
N GLY A 11 0.90 0.49 -7.54
CA GLY A 11 2.14 1.12 -8.01
C GLY A 11 3.03 0.22 -8.88
N ASN A 12 2.69 -1.08 -9.02
CA ASN A 12 3.54 -2.01 -9.77
C ASN A 12 3.66 -1.69 -11.26
N LEU A 13 2.67 -1.03 -11.87
CA LEU A 13 2.73 -0.69 -13.30
C LEU A 13 3.86 0.30 -13.61
N GLY A 14 4.06 1.31 -12.76
CA GLY A 14 5.15 2.26 -12.91
C GLY A 14 6.52 1.61 -12.69
N VAL A 15 6.63 0.80 -11.64
CA VAL A 15 7.88 0.12 -11.31
C VAL A 15 8.28 -0.91 -12.38
N ASP A 16 7.31 -1.67 -12.90
CA ASP A 16 7.53 -2.64 -13.98
C ASP A 16 8.04 -1.98 -15.27
N ALA A 17 7.49 -0.81 -15.62
CA ALA A 17 7.92 -0.07 -16.78
C ALA A 17 9.40 0.38 -16.68
N VAL A 18 9.85 0.75 -15.47
CA VAL A 18 11.25 1.14 -15.23
C VAL A 18 12.16 -0.08 -15.15
N ALA A 19 11.73 -1.16 -14.51
CA ALA A 19 12.49 -2.42 -14.44
C ALA A 19 12.80 -3.01 -15.84
N LYS A 20 11.95 -2.72 -16.83
CA LYS A 20 12.10 -3.18 -18.23
C LYS A 20 12.69 -2.13 -19.17
N ALA A 21 13.01 -0.94 -18.68
CA ALA A 21 13.59 0.12 -19.50
C ALA A 21 15.07 -0.17 -19.81
N ALA A 22 15.64 0.56 -20.78
CA ALA A 22 17.08 0.51 -21.02
C ALA A 22 17.83 0.97 -19.75
N PRO A 23 18.89 0.27 -19.31
CA PRO A 23 19.65 0.61 -18.10
C PRO A 23 20.65 1.75 -18.37
N ASP A 24 20.16 2.87 -18.91
CA ASP A 24 20.95 4.03 -19.34
C ASP A 24 20.93 5.21 -18.33
N GLY A 25 20.16 5.07 -17.25
CA GLY A 25 20.04 6.07 -16.18
C GLY A 25 19.04 7.20 -16.47
N TYR A 26 18.38 7.22 -17.62
CA TYR A 26 17.41 8.27 -17.96
C TYR A 26 15.98 7.96 -17.50
N THR A 27 15.70 6.70 -17.17
CA THR A 27 14.39 6.26 -16.67
C THR A 27 14.50 5.90 -15.19
N LEU A 28 13.77 6.64 -14.34
CA LEU A 28 13.81 6.50 -12.89
C LEU A 28 12.40 6.33 -12.34
N THR A 29 12.26 5.59 -11.24
CA THR A 29 11.00 5.46 -10.51
C THR A 29 11.18 5.87 -9.06
N VAL A 30 10.17 6.56 -8.52
CA VAL A 30 10.00 6.68 -7.07
C VAL A 30 9.17 5.49 -6.62
N ALA A 31 9.81 4.53 -5.96
CA ALA A 31 9.16 3.33 -5.46
C ALA A 31 8.97 3.40 -3.93
N LEU A 32 7.89 2.80 -3.45
CA LEU A 32 7.65 2.63 -2.02
C LEU A 32 8.18 1.29 -1.55
N SER A 33 8.38 1.15 -0.24
CA SER A 33 8.79 -0.12 0.38
C SER A 33 7.82 -1.26 0.05
N SER A 34 6.52 -0.97 -0.10
CA SER A 34 5.51 -1.93 -0.53
C SER A 34 5.82 -2.52 -1.92
N ASN A 35 6.23 -1.71 -2.89
CA ASN A 35 6.58 -2.16 -4.24
C ASN A 35 7.86 -3.00 -4.26
N LEU A 36 8.82 -2.68 -3.40
CA LEU A 36 10.15 -3.28 -3.42
C LEU A 36 10.26 -4.53 -2.53
N MET A 37 9.43 -4.65 -1.50
CA MET A 37 9.59 -5.71 -0.51
C MET A 37 8.34 -6.54 -0.30
N ILE A 38 7.14 -5.95 -0.38
CA ILE A 38 5.90 -6.61 0.02
C ILE A 38 5.21 -7.25 -1.19
N ASN A 39 5.12 -6.53 -2.31
CA ASN A 39 4.29 -6.95 -3.45
C ASN A 39 4.71 -8.29 -4.05
N GLN A 40 5.99 -8.66 -4.00
CA GLN A 40 6.46 -9.97 -4.46
C GLN A 40 5.82 -11.16 -3.72
N PHE A 41 5.33 -10.94 -2.49
CA PHE A 41 4.64 -11.96 -1.68
C PHE A 41 3.11 -11.88 -1.79
N LEU A 42 2.58 -10.80 -2.39
CA LEU A 42 1.14 -10.58 -2.51
C LEU A 42 0.58 -10.98 -3.88
N TYR A 43 1.41 -10.95 -4.92
CA TYR A 43 1.04 -11.33 -6.28
C TYR A 43 1.61 -12.71 -6.60
N ALA A 44 0.76 -13.63 -7.08
CA ALA A 44 1.19 -14.98 -7.47
C ALA A 44 2.26 -14.99 -8.57
N LYS A 45 2.26 -13.96 -9.42
CA LYS A 45 3.25 -13.72 -10.46
C LYS A 45 3.69 -12.25 -10.40
N PRO A 46 4.76 -11.93 -9.66
CA PRO A 46 5.29 -10.58 -9.60
C PRO A 46 5.78 -10.15 -10.99
N PRO A 47 5.52 -8.89 -11.41
CA PRO A 47 5.89 -8.43 -12.75
C PRO A 47 7.40 -8.15 -12.92
N TYR A 48 8.13 -8.00 -11.81
CA TYR A 48 9.58 -7.78 -11.74
C TYR A 48 10.16 -8.38 -10.45
N ASN A 49 11.48 -8.56 -10.42
CA ASN A 49 12.26 -8.89 -9.23
C ASN A 49 12.98 -7.63 -8.72
N PRO A 50 12.57 -7.06 -7.57
CA PRO A 50 13.15 -5.82 -7.04
C PRO A 50 14.66 -5.89 -6.77
N GLY A 51 15.19 -7.06 -6.44
CA GLY A 51 16.62 -7.25 -6.12
C GLY A 51 17.51 -7.55 -7.32
N LYS A 52 16.93 -7.82 -8.50
CA LYS A 52 17.67 -8.11 -9.73
C LYS A 52 17.46 -7.07 -10.82
N ASP A 53 16.24 -6.56 -10.92
CA ASP A 53 15.81 -5.73 -12.06
C ASP A 53 15.87 -4.23 -11.74
N LEU A 54 16.21 -3.86 -10.50
CA LEU A 54 16.29 -2.47 -10.05
C LEU A 54 17.59 -2.21 -9.27
N ALA A 55 18.17 -1.04 -9.50
CA ALA A 55 19.26 -0.51 -8.69
C ALA A 55 18.73 0.59 -7.77
N LEU A 56 18.96 0.47 -6.45
CA LEU A 56 18.59 1.50 -5.49
C LEU A 56 19.59 2.65 -5.53
N ILE A 57 19.09 3.87 -5.71
CA ILE A 57 19.93 5.08 -5.78
C ILE A 57 20.01 5.75 -4.41
N ALA A 58 18.86 6.16 -3.87
CA ALA A 58 18.78 6.84 -2.58
C ALA A 58 17.39 6.71 -1.95
N LYS A 59 17.34 6.74 -0.61
CA LYS A 59 16.11 6.97 0.14
C LYS A 59 15.86 8.48 0.22
N VAL A 60 14.72 8.92 -0.30
CA VAL A 60 14.42 10.36 -0.41
C VAL A 60 13.44 10.87 0.66
N ALA A 61 12.67 9.98 1.29
CA ALA A 61 11.68 10.35 2.31
C ALA A 61 11.34 9.17 3.24
N ASP A 62 10.82 9.53 4.41
CA ASP A 62 10.09 8.64 5.33
C ASP A 62 8.62 9.03 5.34
N ALA A 63 7.73 8.04 5.26
CA ALA A 63 6.28 8.23 5.25
C ALA A 63 5.65 7.37 6.36
N PRO A 64 5.56 7.88 7.61
CA PRO A 64 4.91 7.14 8.69
C PRO A 64 3.42 7.00 8.44
N LEU A 65 2.88 5.81 8.70
CA LEU A 65 1.44 5.55 8.67
C LEU A 65 0.82 5.93 10.01
N VAL A 66 -0.27 6.69 9.96
CA VAL A 66 -1.03 7.11 11.15
C VAL A 66 -2.48 6.69 11.02
N LEU A 67 -3.08 6.27 12.13
CA LEU A 67 -4.51 5.98 12.22
C LEU A 67 -5.26 7.27 12.57
N VAL A 68 -6.19 7.68 11.71
CA VAL A 68 -7.01 8.87 11.90
C VAL A 68 -8.47 8.45 12.02
N VAL A 69 -9.18 9.09 12.95
CA VAL A 69 -10.60 8.86 13.22
C VAL A 69 -11.40 10.10 12.89
N ASN A 70 -12.67 9.93 12.52
CA ASN A 70 -13.59 11.06 12.42
C ASN A 70 -13.81 11.66 13.82
N SER A 71 -13.63 12.98 13.95
CA SER A 71 -13.74 13.68 15.25
C SER A 71 -15.12 13.54 15.90
N HIS A 72 -16.19 13.33 15.12
CA HIS A 72 -17.53 13.10 15.65
C HIS A 72 -17.72 11.76 16.36
N LEU A 73 -16.76 10.83 16.25
CA LEU A 73 -16.82 9.54 16.97
C LEU A 73 -16.52 9.71 18.47
N GLY A 74 -15.91 10.82 18.89
CA GLY A 74 -15.60 11.09 20.29
C GLY A 74 -14.55 10.15 20.91
N VAL A 75 -13.78 9.43 20.10
CA VAL A 75 -12.72 8.52 20.55
C VAL A 75 -11.39 9.27 20.62
N ASN A 76 -10.74 9.23 21.78
CA ASN A 76 -9.54 10.06 22.04
C ASN A 76 -8.25 9.26 22.09
N ASN A 77 -8.35 7.92 22.09
CA ASN A 77 -7.21 7.02 22.13
C ASN A 77 -7.58 5.66 21.51
N LEU A 78 -6.57 4.79 21.39
CA LEU A 78 -6.74 3.47 20.79
C LEU A 78 -7.67 2.55 21.61
N ALA A 79 -7.69 2.67 22.93
CA ALA A 79 -8.56 1.86 23.77
C ALA A 79 -10.03 2.23 23.58
N ASP A 80 -10.34 3.52 23.44
CA ASP A 80 -11.68 4.03 23.15
C ASP A 80 -12.11 3.62 21.74
N LEU A 81 -11.22 3.72 20.76
CA LEU A 81 -11.48 3.24 19.40
C LEU A 81 -11.77 1.73 19.39
N HIS A 82 -11.01 0.92 20.13
CA HIS A 82 -11.27 -0.51 20.23
C HIS A 82 -12.65 -0.80 20.82
N LYS A 83 -12.99 -0.15 21.95
CA LYS A 83 -14.34 -0.27 22.55
C LYS A 83 -15.44 0.13 21.56
N TYR A 84 -15.24 1.24 20.86
CA TYR A 84 -16.19 1.74 19.87
C TYR A 84 -16.40 0.74 18.73
N VAL A 85 -15.31 0.20 18.16
CA VAL A 85 -15.39 -0.80 17.06
C VAL A 85 -16.06 -2.09 17.53
N GLN A 86 -15.76 -2.55 18.76
CA GLN A 86 -16.41 -3.74 19.32
C GLN A 86 -17.92 -3.53 19.54
N ALA A 87 -18.35 -2.33 19.92
CA ALA A 87 -19.76 -1.99 20.06
C ALA A 87 -20.49 -1.84 18.71
N HIS A 88 -19.77 -1.55 17.63
CA HIS A 88 -20.30 -1.28 16.29
C HIS A 88 -19.82 -2.28 15.23
N LYS A 89 -19.64 -3.56 15.62
CA LYS A 89 -19.19 -4.61 14.71
C LYS A 89 -20.03 -4.68 13.42
N GLY A 90 -19.36 -4.83 12.29
CA GLY A 90 -19.99 -4.92 10.97
C GLY A 90 -20.52 -3.60 10.39
N LYS A 91 -20.53 -2.50 11.18
CA LYS A 91 -20.99 -1.17 10.75
C LYS A 91 -19.85 -0.20 10.45
N MET A 92 -18.61 -0.63 10.67
CA MET A 92 -17.42 0.19 10.48
C MET A 92 -16.69 -0.20 9.20
N SER A 93 -16.16 0.81 8.52
CA SER A 93 -15.20 0.65 7.43
C SER A 93 -14.00 1.56 7.72
N TYR A 94 -12.84 1.19 7.19
CA TYR A 94 -11.65 2.04 7.26
C TYR A 94 -11.05 2.19 5.86
N GLY A 95 -10.52 3.38 5.59
CA GLY A 95 -9.78 3.64 4.36
C GLY A 95 -8.33 3.16 4.50
N SER A 96 -7.80 2.56 3.45
CA SER A 96 -6.38 2.25 3.32
C SER A 96 -5.87 2.65 1.94
N TRP A 97 -4.57 2.88 1.84
CA TRP A 97 -3.88 3.28 0.61
C TRP A 97 -3.59 2.10 -0.34
N GLY A 98 -3.87 0.85 0.05
CA GLY A 98 -3.60 -0.36 -0.75
C GLY A 98 -4.75 -1.38 -0.80
N GLY A 99 -4.86 -2.11 -1.93
CA GLY A 99 -6.00 -2.96 -2.27
C GLY A 99 -6.24 -4.24 -1.44
N ARG A 100 -5.43 -4.54 -0.41
CA ARG A 100 -5.64 -5.71 0.47
C ARG A 100 -6.08 -5.39 1.90
N ASP A 101 -6.11 -4.13 2.30
CA ASP A 101 -6.61 -3.74 3.63
C ASP A 101 -8.14 -3.65 3.69
N HIS A 102 -8.83 -3.74 2.55
CA HIS A 102 -10.29 -3.78 2.51
C HIS A 102 -10.90 -5.15 2.90
N LEU A 103 -10.16 -6.06 3.53
CA LEU A 103 -10.75 -7.30 4.05
C LEU A 103 -11.58 -7.00 5.32
N SER A 104 -12.77 -6.46 5.11
CA SER A 104 -13.88 -6.60 6.04
C SER A 104 -14.05 -8.10 6.35
N PRO A 105 -14.05 -8.54 7.61
CA PRO A 105 -14.50 -9.88 7.94
C PRO A 105 -16.03 -9.92 7.81
N GLN A 106 -16.52 -10.14 6.59
CA GLN A 106 -17.85 -10.71 6.38
C GLN A 106 -17.68 -12.19 6.02
N ARG A 107 -17.51 -13.02 7.05
CA ARG A 107 -17.93 -14.42 7.01
C ARG A 107 -18.64 -14.70 8.33
N GLU A 108 -19.95 -14.50 8.33
CA GLU A 108 -20.83 -15.29 9.20
C GLU A 108 -20.69 -16.77 8.80
N PRO A 109 -20.70 -17.71 9.75
CA PRO A 109 -20.69 -19.13 9.43
C PRO A 109 -22.01 -19.49 8.74
N ALA A 110 -21.93 -20.09 7.55
CA ALA A 110 -23.03 -20.85 7.00
C ALA A 110 -23.32 -22.03 7.94
N GLN A 111 -24.60 -22.26 8.18
CA GLN A 111 -25.19 -23.35 8.94
C GLN A 111 -24.67 -24.73 8.52
#